data_AF-A0A7K0ZT76-F1
#
_entry.id   AF-A0A7K0ZT76-F1
#
_cell.length_a   1.000
_cell.length_b   1.000
_cell.length_c   1.000
_cell.angle_alpha   90.00
_cell.angle_beta   90.00
_cell.angle_gamma   90.00
#
_symmetry.space_group_name_H-M   'P 1'
#
loop_
_entity.id
_entity.type
_entity.pdbx_description
1 polymer ?
#
loop_
_entity_poly.entity_id
_entity_poly.type
_entity_poly.pdbx_seq_one_letter_code
_entity_poly.pdbx_strand_id
1 'polypeptide(L)'
;MTIVSVGKEMWKCAACGEQVSVTEPLSWRCPRAKEDDRHHVLLLEQPLAPLRGTGEANPFLAFRKYLAWDSFAQSLGLSDADRMSIIETSDAAIASVDGTGFHTTPFGRNNALSDALGFN
;
A
#
# COMPACT_ATOMS: atom_id res chain seq x y z
N MET A 1 16.07 11.61 23.62
CA MET A 1 15.77 12.07 22.25
C MET A 1 16.37 11.05 21.30
N THR A 2 15.59 10.01 21.00
CA THR A 2 16.06 8.89 20.17
C THR A 2 15.91 9.31 18.73
N ILE A 3 17.02 9.39 18.02
CA ILE A 3 17.04 9.58 16.56
C ILE A 3 16.41 8.30 16.00
N VAL A 4 15.15 8.39 15.56
CA VAL A 4 14.52 7.31 14.80
C VAL A 4 15.27 7.26 13.49
N SER A 5 16.02 6.18 13.25
CA SER A 5 16.59 5.90 11.93
C SER A 5 15.46 5.98 10.91
N VAL A 6 15.51 6.96 10.00
CA VAL A 6 14.71 6.95 8.77
C VAL A 6 15.14 5.68 8.03
N GLY A 7 14.31 4.64 8.09
CA GLY A 7 14.77 3.25 7.95
C GLY A 7 14.34 2.59 6.66
N LYS A 8 15.31 2.32 5.77
CA LYS A 8 15.41 1.20 4.82
C LYS A 8 14.38 1.02 3.69
N GLU A 9 13.23 1.70 3.70
CA GLU A 9 12.22 1.51 2.66
C GLU A 9 12.59 2.24 1.36
N MET A 10 12.59 1.50 0.26
CA MET A 10 12.95 2.00 -1.06
C MET A 10 11.99 1.44 -2.10
N TRP A 11 11.75 2.19 -3.15
CA TRP A 11 11.27 1.62 -4.39
C TRP A 11 12.41 0.96 -5.13
N LYS A 12 12.17 -0.21 -5.71
CA LYS A 12 13.10 -0.84 -6.64
C LYS A 12 12.37 -1.26 -7.90
N CYS A 13 12.94 -0.92 -9.04
CA CYS A 13 12.39 -1.33 -10.32
C CYS A 13 12.58 -2.84 -10.54
N ALA A 14 11.49 -3.54 -10.85
CA ALA A 14 11.52 -4.97 -11.18
C ALA A 14 12.26 -5.27 -12.50
N ALA A 15 12.29 -4.32 -13.44
CA ALA A 15 12.89 -4.51 -14.76
C ALA A 15 14.39 -4.20 -14.78
N CYS A 16 14.82 -3.07 -14.20
CA CYS A 16 16.20 -2.60 -14.29
C CYS A 16 16.94 -2.49 -12.96
N GLY A 17 16.26 -2.71 -11.83
CA GLY A 17 16.86 -2.65 -10.49
C GLY A 17 17.12 -1.24 -9.94
N GLU A 18 16.77 -0.18 -10.69
CA GLU A 18 16.87 1.21 -10.25
C GLU A 18 16.17 1.42 -8.90
N GLN A 19 16.81 2.14 -7.99
CA GLN A 19 16.25 2.42 -6.66
C GLN A 19 15.81 3.88 -6.56
N VAL A 20 14.61 4.09 -6.03
CA VAL A 20 14.06 5.43 -5.79
C VAL A 20 13.67 5.52 -4.32
N SER A 21 13.95 6.65 -3.68
CA SER A 21 13.52 6.86 -2.29
C SER A 21 12.00 6.75 -2.18
N VAL A 22 11.49 6.08 -1.13
CA VAL A 22 10.05 6.10 -0.82
C VAL A 22 9.57 7.51 -0.45
N THR A 23 10.49 8.40 -0.07
CA THR A 23 10.22 9.81 0.24
C THR A 23 10.17 10.71 -0.99
N GLU A 24 10.52 10.19 -2.17
CA GLU A 24 10.45 10.96 -3.41
C GLU A 24 8.98 11.12 -3.82
N PRO A 25 8.46 12.36 -3.94
CA PRO A 25 7.08 12.58 -4.36
C PRO A 25 6.84 12.09 -5.78
N LEU A 26 5.63 11.61 -6.05
CA LEU A 26 5.20 11.17 -7.39
C LEU A 26 6.10 10.07 -8.01
N SER A 27 6.70 9.22 -7.18
CA SER A 27 7.54 8.07 -7.54
C SER A 27 6.74 6.89 -8.15
N TRP A 28 5.92 7.17 -9.16
CA TRP A 28 4.96 6.21 -9.74
C TRP A 28 5.53 5.51 -10.98
N ARG A 29 6.61 6.06 -11.54
CA ARG A 29 7.32 5.58 -12.72
C ARG A 29 8.80 5.51 -12.42
N CYS A 30 9.44 4.42 -12.84
CA CYS A 30 10.90 4.32 -12.77
C CYS A 30 11.55 5.43 -13.61
N PRO A 31 12.55 6.16 -13.10
CA PRO A 31 13.21 7.24 -13.85
C PRO A 31 13.99 6.73 -15.06
N ARG A 32 14.27 5.42 -15.15
CA ARG A 32 14.93 4.78 -16.29
C ARG A 32 13.97 4.34 -17.39
N ALA A 33 12.65 4.39 -17.15
CA ALA A 33 11.66 3.96 -18.12
C ALA A 33 11.53 4.97 -19.27
N LYS A 34 11.45 4.48 -20.51
CA LYS A 34 11.30 5.31 -21.73
C LYS A 34 9.93 5.11 -22.37
N GLU A 35 9.64 5.81 -23.45
CA GLU A 35 8.34 5.69 -24.13
C GLU A 35 8.21 4.37 -24.90
N ASP A 36 9.32 3.93 -25.50
CA ASP A 36 9.49 2.63 -26.15
C ASP A 36 9.77 1.48 -25.18
N ASP A 37 10.11 1.82 -23.92
CA ASP A 37 10.40 0.86 -22.84
C ASP A 37 9.62 1.20 -21.56
N ARG A 38 8.36 0.74 -21.50
CA ARG A 38 7.39 1.06 -20.43
C ARG A 38 7.19 -0.03 -19.39
N HIS A 39 7.86 -1.18 -19.50
CA HIS A 39 7.65 -2.34 -18.61
C HIS A 39 8.28 -2.20 -17.20
N HIS A 40 8.62 -0.98 -16.79
CA HIS A 40 9.30 -0.70 -15.54
C HIS A 40 8.30 -0.46 -14.41
N VAL A 41 8.12 -1.45 -13.53
CA VAL A 41 7.28 -1.36 -12.33
C VAL A 41 8.16 -1.16 -11.10
N LEU A 42 7.80 -0.20 -10.25
CA LEU A 42 8.45 0.02 -8.95
C LEU A 42 7.78 -0.84 -7.88
N LEU A 43 8.57 -1.63 -7.16
CA LEU A 43 8.15 -2.48 -6.05
C LEU A 43 8.68 -1.89 -4.75
N LEU A 44 7.86 -1.91 -3.69
CA LEU A 44 8.30 -1.47 -2.37
C LEU A 44 9.19 -2.56 -1.74
N GLU A 45 10.46 -2.26 -1.52
CA GLU A 45 11.36 -3.06 -0.70
C GLU A 45 11.32 -2.55 0.74
N GLN A 46 10.92 -3.41 1.67
CA GLN A 46 10.80 -3.10 3.09
C GLN A 46 11.11 -4.33 3.96
N PRO A 47 11.64 -4.15 5.19
CA PRO A 47 12.01 -5.27 6.06
C PRO A 47 10.81 -5.88 6.81
N LEU A 48 9.60 -5.31 6.67
CA LEU A 48 8.39 -5.71 7.37
C LEU A 48 7.87 -7.06 6.87
N ALA A 49 8.14 -8.12 7.64
CA ALA A 49 7.60 -9.45 7.42
C ALA A 49 7.42 -10.20 8.75
N PRO A 50 6.46 -11.14 8.85
CA PRO A 50 5.45 -11.47 7.85
C PRO A 50 4.35 -10.40 7.76
N LEU A 51 3.64 -10.34 6.62
CA LEU A 51 2.46 -9.48 6.46
C LEU A 51 1.38 -9.89 7.48
N ARG A 52 1.12 -9.02 8.46
CA ARG A 52 0.11 -9.21 9.51
C ARG A 52 -0.64 -7.91 9.73
N GLY A 53 -1.94 -7.94 9.49
CA GLY A 53 -2.84 -6.82 9.79
C GLY A 53 -3.12 -6.70 11.29
N THR A 54 -3.57 -5.53 11.71
CA THR A 54 -3.93 -5.25 13.12
C THR A 54 -5.31 -5.80 13.53
N GLY A 55 -6.12 -6.26 12.57
CA GLY A 55 -7.51 -6.67 12.79
C GLY A 55 -8.53 -5.58 12.49
N GLU A 56 -8.09 -4.38 12.09
CA GLU A 56 -8.99 -3.31 11.61
C GLU A 56 -9.80 -3.75 10.39
N ALA A 57 -11.06 -3.32 10.33
CA ALA A 57 -11.94 -3.64 9.21
C ALA A 57 -11.53 -2.92 7.92
N ASN A 58 -11.07 -1.67 8.06
CA ASN A 58 -10.54 -0.89 6.96
C ASN A 58 -9.12 -1.38 6.61
N PRO A 59 -8.89 -1.93 5.41
CA PRO A 59 -7.61 -2.55 5.05
C PRO A 59 -6.45 -1.56 5.01
N PHE A 60 -6.70 -0.27 4.72
CA PHE A 60 -5.65 0.75 4.71
C PHE A 60 -5.18 1.10 6.12
N LEU A 61 -6.04 0.99 7.14
CA LEU A 61 -5.64 1.06 8.54
C LEU A 61 -4.97 -0.25 8.99
N ALA A 62 -5.56 -1.40 8.64
CA ALA A 62 -5.09 -2.72 9.08
C ALA A 62 -3.65 -3.00 8.66
N PHE A 63 -3.29 -2.61 7.43
CA PHE A 63 -1.99 -2.86 6.83
C PHE A 63 -1.17 -1.59 6.64
N ARG A 64 -1.55 -0.48 7.29
CA ARG A 64 -0.95 0.85 7.08
C ARG A 64 0.57 0.85 7.01
N LYS A 65 1.22 0.21 7.99
CA LYS A 65 2.69 0.19 8.12
C LYS A 65 3.41 -0.51 6.96
N TYR A 66 2.71 -1.30 6.14
CA TYR A 66 3.27 -1.97 4.97
C TYR A 66 3.15 -1.13 3.69
N LEU A 67 2.52 0.04 3.76
CA LEU A 67 2.19 0.85 2.59
C LEU A 67 3.19 2.00 2.47
N ALA A 68 3.72 2.19 1.26
CA ALA A 68 4.69 3.26 0.97
C ALA A 68 4.19 4.66 1.35
N TRP A 69 2.87 4.89 1.27
CA TRP A 69 2.30 6.18 1.63
C TRP A 69 2.49 6.51 3.13
N ASP A 70 2.46 5.52 4.03
CA ASP A 70 2.63 5.74 5.48
C ASP A 70 4.06 6.22 5.78
N SER A 71 5.04 5.58 5.16
CA SER A 71 6.46 5.98 5.20
C SER A 71 6.67 7.37 4.60
N PHE A 72 6.05 7.66 3.45
CA PHE A 72 6.10 8.97 2.83
C PHE A 72 5.52 10.05 3.75
N ALA A 73 4.31 9.85 4.28
CA ALA A 73 3.66 10.78 5.19
C ALA A 73 4.44 10.96 6.51
N GLN A 74 5.02 9.89 7.05
CA GLN A 74 5.92 9.98 8.20
C GLN A 74 7.15 10.84 7.89
N SER A 75 7.73 10.71 6.70
CA SER A 75 8.88 11.52 6.28
C SER A 75 8.56 13.02 6.18
N LEU A 76 7.29 13.37 5.95
CA LEU A 76 6.79 14.74 5.99
C LEU A 76 6.48 15.25 7.41
N GLY A 77 6.69 14.44 8.44
CA GLY A 77 6.47 14.80 9.84
C GLY A 77 5.03 14.66 10.33
N LEU A 78 4.13 14.04 9.56
CA LEU A 78 2.76 13.78 10.03
C LEU A 78 2.81 12.82 11.22
N SER A 79 2.03 13.10 12.25
CA SER A 79 1.90 12.20 13.40
C SER A 79 1.16 10.92 13.01
N ASP A 80 1.23 9.91 13.87
CA ASP A 80 0.50 8.66 13.64
C ASP A 80 -1.02 8.89 13.53
N ALA A 81 -1.55 9.79 14.36
CA ALA A 81 -2.95 10.18 14.36
C ALA A 81 -3.34 10.93 13.08
N ASP A 82 -2.49 11.83 12.58
CA ASP A 82 -2.75 12.55 11.32
C ASP A 82 -2.84 11.58 10.15
N ARG A 83 -1.93 10.59 10.11
CA ARG A 83 -1.92 9.55 9.07
C ARG A 83 -3.18 8.68 9.12
N MET A 84 -3.62 8.27 10.30
CA MET A 84 -4.89 7.53 10.46
C MET A 84 -6.10 8.39 10.04
N SER A 85 -6.13 9.66 10.46
CA SER A 85 -7.23 10.57 10.17
C SER A 85 -7.43 10.80 8.66
N ILE A 86 -6.35 10.86 7.87
CA ILE A 86 -6.44 10.94 6.41
C ILE A 86 -7.19 9.75 5.82
N ILE A 87 -6.91 8.53 6.30
CA ILE A 87 -7.62 7.33 5.83
C ILE A 87 -9.09 7.39 6.25
N GLU A 88 -9.36 7.65 7.52
CA GLU A 88 -10.72 7.66 8.09
C GLU A 88 -11.61 8.70 7.41
N THR A 89 -11.08 9.90 7.16
CA THR A 89 -11.81 10.97 6.47
C THR A 89 -12.07 10.63 5.00
N SER A 90 -11.10 10.01 4.32
CA SER A 90 -11.27 9.53 2.94
C SER A 90 -12.30 8.41 2.87
N ASP A 91 -12.26 7.48 3.82
CA ASP A 91 -13.18 6.35 3.95
C ASP A 91 -14.63 6.83 4.15
N ALA A 92 -14.83 7.79 5.05
CA ALA A 92 -16.14 8.42 5.27
C ALA A 92 -16.63 9.17 4.02
N ALA A 93 -15.74 9.87 3.30
CA ALA A 93 -16.10 10.56 2.06
C ALA A 93 -16.54 9.58 0.98
N ILE A 94 -15.86 8.45 0.82
CA ILE A 94 -16.25 7.39 -0.12
C ILE A 94 -17.59 6.79 0.28
N ALA A 95 -17.77 6.45 1.55
CA ALA A 95 -19.03 5.90 2.07
C ALA A 95 -20.22 6.84 1.85
N SER A 96 -20.00 8.16 1.89
CA SER A 96 -21.06 9.14 1.61
C SER A 96 -21.55 9.13 0.16
N VAL A 97 -20.74 8.64 -0.78
CA VAL A 97 -21.07 8.55 -2.21
C VAL A 97 -21.53 7.15 -2.60
N ASP A 98 -20.82 6.11 -2.16
CA ASP A 98 -21.03 4.72 -2.59
C ASP A 98 -21.90 3.91 -1.60
N GLY A 99 -22.26 4.51 -0.45
CA GLY A 99 -22.96 3.83 0.65
C GLY A 99 -22.10 2.87 1.45
N THR A 100 -20.84 2.66 1.05
CA THR A 100 -19.85 1.83 1.74
C THR A 100 -18.44 2.41 1.58
N GLY A 101 -17.59 2.20 2.58
CA GLY A 101 -16.19 2.61 2.56
C GLY A 101 -15.25 1.49 2.09
N PHE A 102 -13.99 1.61 2.46
CA PHE A 102 -12.97 0.59 2.28
C PHE A 102 -13.21 -0.60 3.20
N HIS A 103 -13.50 -1.74 2.58
CA HIS A 103 -13.55 -3.02 3.24
C HIS A 103 -12.71 -4.04 2.47
N THR A 104 -12.13 -4.99 3.21
CA THR A 104 -11.50 -6.15 2.56
C THR A 104 -12.58 -6.88 1.76
N THR A 105 -12.35 -7.06 0.46
CA THR A 105 -13.26 -7.82 -0.39
C THR A 105 -13.45 -9.21 0.22
N PRO A 106 -14.69 -9.60 0.57
CA PRO A 106 -14.95 -10.93 1.09
C PRO A 106 -14.41 -11.98 0.13
N PHE A 107 -13.44 -12.77 0.58
CA PHE A 107 -12.89 -13.87 -0.19
C PHE A 107 -13.41 -15.18 0.40
N GLY A 108 -14.02 -16.01 -0.45
CA GLY A 108 -14.62 -17.27 -0.04
C GLY A 108 -14.89 -18.19 -1.22
N ARG A 109 -15.28 -19.43 -0.92
CA ARG A 109 -15.68 -20.40 -1.94
C ARG A 109 -16.86 -19.85 -2.73
N ASN A 110 -16.71 -19.78 -4.05
CA ASN A 110 -17.85 -19.62 -4.94
C ASN A 110 -18.36 -21.01 -5.31
N ASN A 111 -19.55 -21.39 -4.81
CA ASN A 111 -20.07 -22.75 -4.99
C ASN A 111 -20.23 -23.11 -6.47
N ALA A 112 -20.88 -22.24 -7.26
CA ALA A 112 -21.14 -22.51 -8.68
C ALA A 112 -19.84 -22.71 -9.48
N LEU A 113 -18.84 -21.86 -9.27
CA LEU A 113 -17.54 -22.00 -9.92
C LEU A 113 -16.79 -23.26 -9.45
N SER A 114 -16.83 -23.54 -8.15
CA SER A 114 -16.14 -24.70 -7.57
C SER A 114 -16.72 -26.01 -8.10
N ASP A 115 -18.05 -26.10 -8.18
CA ASP A 115 -18.75 -27.27 -8.70
C ASP A 115 -18.46 -27.46 -10.20
N ALA A 116 -18.46 -26.38 -10.98
CA ALA A 116 -18.12 -26.42 -12.42
C ALA A 116 -16.68 -26.88 -12.70
N LEU A 117 -15.75 -26.60 -11.77
CA LEU A 117 -14.34 -26.99 -11.86
C LEU A 117 -14.03 -28.32 -11.13
N GLY A 118 -15.01 -28.92 -10.46
CA GLY A 118 -14.83 -30.18 -9.71
C GLY A 118 -14.07 -30.03 -8.39
N PHE A 119 -14.04 -28.83 -7.79
CA PHE A 119 -13.46 -28.59 -6.48
C PHE A 119 -14.49 -28.88 -5.38
N ASN A 120 -14.29 -30.00 -4.68
CA ASN A 120 -15.12 -30.44 -3.54
C ASN A 120 -14.64 -29.81 -2.23
#